data_AF-A0A931R6Z5-F1
#
_entry.id   AF-A0A931R6Z5-F1
#
_cell.length_a   1.000
_cell.length_b   1.000
_cell.length_c   1.000
_cell.angle_alpha   90.00
_cell.angle_beta   90.00
_cell.angle_gamma   90.00
#
_symmetry.space_group_name_H-M   'P 1'
#
loop_
_entity.id
_entity.type
_entity.pdbx_description
1 polymer ?
#
loop_
_entity_poly.entity_id
_entity_poly.type
_entity_poly.pdbx_seq_one_letter_code
_entity_poly.pdbx_strand_id
1 'polypeptide(L)'
;MKKINFSNTLRCIGQDLNRRDFKVFDICSEGDRYLVRGGYEAPTAAFPVTIHYTIADIKQLDSAGPDKRGKLPPAEDFVNLEQVLRTFGGYLDKLEARLIRLTNSDLHGSSHSFRLEYETLEGDRKIEKHSTATVYDMCVAMYKRRGRMPGTNGMFRHQRG
;
A
#
# COMPACT_ATOMS: atom_id res chain seq x y z
N MET A 1 14.27 18.27 -4.97
CA MET A 1 13.15 17.49 -5.55
C MET A 1 12.75 16.42 -4.54
N LYS A 2 11.52 16.40 -4.04
CA LYS A 2 11.07 15.35 -3.10
C LYS A 2 10.98 14.03 -3.87
N LYS A 3 11.81 13.04 -3.53
CA LYS A 3 11.61 11.64 -3.93
C LYS A 3 10.20 11.26 -3.47
N ILE A 4 9.38 10.75 -4.37
CA ILE A 4 8.06 10.24 -4.00
C ILE A 4 8.29 8.87 -3.37
N ASN A 5 7.99 8.76 -2.07
CA ASN A 5 8.10 7.51 -1.34
C ASN A 5 7.09 6.49 -1.85
N PHE A 6 7.51 5.21 -1.95
CA PHE A 6 6.64 4.12 -2.38
C PHE A 6 5.40 3.99 -1.49
N SER A 7 5.55 4.24 -0.19
CA SER A 7 4.44 4.27 0.77
C SER A 7 3.36 5.28 0.41
N ASN A 8 3.72 6.42 -0.20
CA ASN A 8 2.73 7.41 -0.62
C ASN A 8 2.14 7.04 -1.99
N THR A 9 2.96 6.63 -2.95
CA THR A 9 2.50 6.22 -4.28
C THR A 9 1.51 5.08 -4.19
N LEU A 10 1.87 4.00 -3.50
CA LEU A 10 1.03 2.81 -3.38
C LEU A 10 -0.24 3.09 -2.57
N ARG A 11 -0.19 4.01 -1.59
CA ARG A 11 -1.39 4.49 -0.90
C ARG A 11 -2.36 5.17 -1.86
N CYS A 12 -1.88 6.09 -2.69
CA CYS A 12 -2.73 6.83 -3.63
C CYS A 12 -3.36 5.90 -4.66
N ILE A 13 -2.57 4.97 -5.20
CA ILE A 13 -3.07 3.92 -6.10
C ILE A 13 -4.13 3.08 -5.40
N GLY A 14 -3.88 2.63 -4.16
CA GLY A 14 -4.83 1.84 -3.40
C GLY A 14 -6.16 2.52 -3.14
N GLN A 15 -6.15 3.83 -2.90
CA GLN A 15 -7.39 4.61 -2.75
C GLN A 15 -8.19 4.66 -4.04
N ASP A 16 -7.53 4.85 -5.19
CA ASP A 16 -8.20 4.84 -6.49
C ASP A 16 -8.77 3.46 -6.84
N LEU A 17 -8.01 2.39 -6.58
CA LEU A 17 -8.48 1.01 -6.77
C LEU A 17 -9.69 0.69 -5.88
N ASN A 18 -9.68 1.14 -4.62
CA ASN A 18 -10.79 0.95 -3.69
C ASN A 18 -12.05 1.70 -4.17
N ARG A 19 -11.89 2.92 -4.71
CA ARG A 19 -13.01 3.69 -5.31
C ARG A 19 -13.63 3.00 -6.53
N ARG A 20 -12.85 2.19 -7.25
CA ARG A 20 -13.28 1.45 -8.45
C ARG A 20 -13.77 0.03 -8.14
N ASP A 21 -13.79 -0.36 -6.87
CA ASP A 21 -14.17 -1.69 -6.38
C ASP A 21 -13.35 -2.84 -7.01
N PHE A 22 -12.06 -2.59 -7.30
CA PHE A 22 -11.19 -3.65 -7.82
C PHE A 22 -10.78 -4.61 -6.71
N LYS A 23 -11.28 -5.85 -6.78
CA LYS A 23 -10.93 -6.92 -5.84
C LYS A 23 -9.61 -7.58 -6.16
N VAL A 24 -9.25 -7.66 -7.44
CA VAL A 24 -7.98 -8.23 -7.91
C VAL A 24 -7.15 -7.18 -8.62
N PHE A 25 -5.84 -7.16 -8.34
CA PHE A 25 -4.94 -6.18 -8.92
C PHE A 25 -3.53 -6.74 -9.15
N ASP A 26 -2.85 -6.11 -10.10
CA ASP A 26 -1.46 -6.33 -10.45
C ASP A 26 -0.80 -4.98 -10.69
N ILE A 27 0.10 -4.56 -9.79
CA ILE A 27 0.82 -3.29 -9.87
C ILE A 27 2.25 -3.59 -10.31
N CYS A 28 2.65 -3.06 -11.45
CA CYS A 28 4.02 -3.12 -11.96
C CYS A 28 4.59 -1.71 -12.03
N SER A 29 5.87 -1.56 -11.70
CA SER A 29 6.59 -0.30 -11.95
C SER A 29 7.39 -0.41 -13.24
N GLU A 30 7.13 0.51 -14.16
CA GLU A 30 7.79 0.60 -15.45
C GLU A 30 8.46 1.98 -15.55
N GLY A 31 9.77 2.03 -15.24
CA GLY A 31 10.52 3.28 -15.25
C GLY A 31 9.96 4.30 -14.26
N ASP A 32 9.39 5.40 -14.79
CA ASP A 32 8.77 6.49 -14.02
C ASP A 32 7.24 6.37 -13.91
N ARG A 33 6.67 5.21 -14.30
CA ARG A 33 5.22 4.99 -14.32
C ARG A 33 4.83 3.73 -13.55
N TYR A 34 3.60 3.71 -13.07
CA TYR A 34 3.00 2.55 -12.45
C TYR A 34 1.86 2.05 -13.32
N LEU A 35 1.94 0.79 -13.71
CA LEU A 35 0.95 0.12 -14.53
C LEU A 35 0.15 -0.79 -13.61
N VAL A 36 -1.15 -0.55 -13.53
CA VAL A 36 -2.04 -1.27 -12.62
C VAL A 36 -3.11 -1.97 -13.43
N ARG A 37 -3.15 -3.29 -13.32
CA ARG A 37 -4.14 -4.12 -14.01
C ARG A 37 -5.15 -4.57 -12.95
N GLY A 38 -6.32 -3.94 -12.96
CA GLY A 38 -7.45 -4.29 -12.10
C GLY A 38 -8.39 -5.26 -12.78
N GLY A 39 -8.94 -6.21 -12.03
CA GLY A 39 -9.99 -7.11 -12.49
C GLY A 39 -11.16 -7.18 -11.51
N TYR A 40 -12.31 -7.60 -12.04
CA TYR A 40 -13.47 -8.00 -11.26
C TYR A 40 -13.41 -9.53 -11.09
N GLU A 41 -13.67 -10.03 -9.88
CA GLU A 41 -13.72 -11.47 -9.62
C GLU A 41 -14.75 -12.14 -10.55
N ALA A 42 -14.40 -13.31 -11.10
CA ALA A 42 -15.13 -14.03 -12.16
C ALA A 42 -16.62 -14.30 -11.80
N PRO A 43 -17.57 -14.41 -12.78
CA PRO A 43 -17.45 -15.23 -13.99
C PRO A 43 -17.43 -14.50 -15.35
N THR A 44 -17.51 -13.18 -15.41
CA THR A 44 -17.71 -12.48 -16.70
C THR A 44 -16.43 -11.82 -17.21
N ALA A 45 -15.82 -12.50 -18.19
CA ALA A 45 -14.98 -11.99 -19.29
C ALA A 45 -14.07 -10.76 -19.05
N ALA A 46 -12.77 -11.06 -19.00
CA ALA A 46 -11.81 -10.69 -20.04
C ALA A 46 -11.77 -9.22 -20.50
N PHE A 47 -11.38 -8.28 -19.63
CA PHE A 47 -10.37 -7.25 -19.95
C PHE A 47 -9.81 -6.73 -18.61
N PRO A 48 -8.54 -7.00 -18.24
CA PRO A 48 -7.97 -6.33 -17.09
C PRO A 48 -7.92 -4.83 -17.40
N VAL A 49 -8.67 -4.02 -16.65
CA VAL A 49 -8.63 -2.56 -16.78
C VAL A 49 -7.22 -2.16 -16.43
N THR A 50 -6.47 -1.71 -17.43
CA THR A 50 -5.08 -1.31 -17.27
C THR A 50 -5.02 0.20 -17.11
N ILE A 51 -4.69 0.63 -15.90
CA ILE A 51 -4.55 2.04 -15.55
C ILE A 51 -3.06 2.36 -15.48
N HIS A 52 -2.67 3.42 -16.16
CA HIS A 52 -1.31 3.93 -16.12
C HIS A 52 -1.30 5.17 -15.23
N TYR A 53 -0.55 5.13 -14.15
CA TYR A 53 -0.33 6.28 -13.28
C TYR A 53 1.05 6.85 -13.56
N THR A 54 1.08 8.09 -14.04
CA THR A 54 2.31 8.88 -14.07
C THR A 54 2.56 9.50 -12.70
N ILE A 55 3.78 9.97 -12.48
CA ILE A 55 4.11 10.76 -11.29
C ILE A 55 3.19 11.98 -11.11
N ALA A 56 2.71 12.59 -12.20
CA ALA A 56 1.76 13.69 -12.14
C ALA A 56 0.39 13.22 -11.61
N ASP A 57 -0.11 12.07 -12.09
CA ASP A 57 -1.35 11.47 -11.60
C ASP A 57 -1.26 11.13 -10.11
N ILE A 58 -0.13 10.56 -9.67
CA ILE A 58 0.10 10.26 -8.25
C ILE A 58 0.08 11.54 -7.40
N LYS A 59 0.70 12.62 -7.87
CA LYS A 59 0.64 13.92 -7.17
C LYS A 59 -0.77 14.49 -7.13
N GLN A 60 -1.54 14.32 -8.19
CA GLN A 60 -2.92 14.78 -8.24
C GLN A 60 -3.79 13.97 -7.29
N LEU A 61 -3.64 12.64 -7.26
CA LEU A 61 -4.32 11.75 -6.34
C LEU A 61 -3.94 12.03 -4.87
N ASP A 62 -2.66 12.34 -4.61
CA ASP A 62 -2.19 12.75 -3.28
C ASP A 62 -2.83 14.07 -2.84
N SER A 63 -2.90 15.05 -3.75
CA SER A 63 -3.52 16.37 -3.50
C SER A 63 -5.04 16.27 -3.36
N ALA A 64 -5.67 15.31 -4.05
CA ALA A 64 -7.10 15.00 -3.97
C ALA A 64 -7.43 13.96 -2.88
N GLY A 65 -6.45 13.60 -2.05
CA GLY A 65 -6.63 12.66 -0.95
C GLY A 65 -7.77 13.10 -0.05
N PRO A 66 -8.66 12.19 0.40
CA PRO A 66 -9.81 12.56 1.18
C PRO A 66 -9.40 13.25 2.49
N ASP A 67 -10.20 14.25 2.88
CA ASP A 67 -10.25 14.94 4.17
C ASP A 67 -10.61 13.96 5.31
N LYS A 68 -9.80 12.92 5.49
CA LYS A 68 -9.89 11.95 6.59
C LYS A 68 -8.52 11.82 7.22
N ARG A 69 -7.96 12.96 7.64
CA ARG A 69 -6.94 12.96 8.70
C ARG A 69 -7.61 12.43 9.97
N GLY A 70 -7.49 11.14 10.24
CA GLY A 70 -7.57 10.61 11.61
C GLY A 70 -8.72 9.68 11.99
N LYS A 71 -9.49 9.10 11.06
CA LYS A 71 -10.44 8.04 11.45
C LYS A 71 -9.86 6.67 11.10
N LEU A 72 -9.45 5.93 12.12
CA LEU A 72 -9.17 4.50 12.01
C LEU A 72 -10.45 3.81 11.51
N PRO A 73 -10.41 3.02 10.44
CA PRO A 73 -11.54 2.16 10.09
C PRO A 73 -11.80 1.17 11.25
N PRO A 74 -13.05 0.72 11.45
CA PRO A 74 -13.38 -0.31 12.44
C PRO A 74 -12.62 -1.63 12.15
N ALA A 75 -12.42 -2.46 13.18
CA ALA A 75 -11.58 -3.68 13.16
C ALA A 75 -11.88 -4.66 12.01
N GLU A 76 -13.09 -4.61 11.45
CA GLU A 76 -13.58 -5.45 10.36
C GLU A 76 -13.13 -4.93 8.98
N ASP A 77 -12.79 -3.64 8.88
CA ASP A 77 -12.28 -2.91 7.70
C ASP A 77 -10.77 -2.59 7.81
N PHE A 78 -10.06 -3.14 8.82
CA PHE A 78 -8.69 -2.75 9.14
C PHE A 78 -7.66 -3.10 8.05
N VAL A 79 -8.02 -3.98 7.12
CA VAL A 79 -7.20 -4.38 5.97
C VAL A 79 -7.77 -3.78 4.68
N ASN A 80 -8.08 -2.49 4.71
CA ASN A 80 -8.38 -1.75 3.49
C ASN A 80 -7.17 -1.79 2.55
N LEU A 81 -7.42 -1.91 1.24
CA LEU A 81 -6.38 -2.04 0.21
C LEU A 81 -5.34 -0.91 0.27
N GLU A 82 -5.77 0.32 0.56
CA GLU A 82 -4.89 1.47 0.76
C GLU A 82 -3.85 1.25 1.88
N GLN A 83 -4.24 0.58 2.96
CA GLN A 83 -3.40 0.35 4.13
C GLN A 83 -2.40 -0.79 3.87
N VAL A 84 -2.85 -1.83 3.16
CA VAL A 84 -1.99 -2.92 2.68
C VAL A 84 -0.91 -2.36 1.75
N LEU A 85 -1.32 -1.61 0.73
CA LEU A 85 -0.42 -1.03 -0.26
C LEU A 85 0.53 0.00 0.38
N ARG A 86 0.04 0.81 1.33
CA ARG A 86 0.88 1.71 2.13
C ARG A 86 1.93 0.97 2.95
N THR A 87 1.57 -0.18 3.52
CA THR A 87 2.46 -1.02 4.34
C THR A 87 3.57 -1.61 3.46
N PHE A 88 3.22 -2.17 2.30
CA PHE A 88 4.21 -2.65 1.33
C PHE A 88 5.11 -1.53 0.82
N GLY A 89 4.55 -0.36 0.51
CA GLY A 89 5.36 0.78 0.11
C GLY A 89 6.32 1.21 1.21
N GLY A 90 5.86 1.25 2.47
CA GLY A 90 6.71 1.55 3.62
C GLY A 90 7.74 0.47 3.95
N TYR A 91 7.50 -0.77 3.52
CA TYR A 91 8.46 -1.87 3.59
C TYR A 91 9.55 -1.69 2.54
N LEU A 92 9.19 -1.42 1.28
CA LEU A 92 10.13 -1.13 0.20
C LEU A 92 10.97 0.12 0.46
N ASP A 93 10.35 1.20 0.99
CA ASP A 93 11.06 2.41 1.39
C ASP A 93 12.15 2.13 2.43
N LYS A 94 11.93 1.17 3.35
CA LYS A 94 12.93 0.80 4.38
C LYS A 94 14.05 -0.08 3.83
N LEU A 95 13.73 -0.93 2.87
CA LEU A 95 14.70 -1.78 2.20
C LEU A 95 15.52 -1.00 1.16
N GLU A 96 15.17 0.27 0.92
CA GLU A 96 15.69 1.08 -0.19
C GLU A 96 15.60 0.32 -1.53
N ALA A 97 14.58 -0.52 -1.64
CA ALA A 97 14.36 -1.43 -2.76
C ALA A 97 13.49 -0.79 -3.83
N ARG A 98 13.68 -1.22 -5.07
CA ARG A 98 12.84 -0.84 -6.21
C ARG A 98 11.74 -1.88 -6.36
N LEU A 99 10.48 -1.44 -6.32
CA LEU A 99 9.36 -2.29 -6.69
C LEU A 99 9.60 -2.87 -8.09
N ILE A 100 9.19 -4.11 -8.34
CA ILE A 100 9.05 -4.68 -9.68
C ILE A 100 7.56 -4.96 -9.90
N ARG A 101 6.94 -5.69 -8.97
CA ARG A 101 5.56 -6.15 -9.10
C ARG A 101 4.91 -6.41 -7.75
N LEU A 102 3.62 -6.10 -7.62
CA LEU A 102 2.80 -6.42 -6.44
C LEU A 102 1.40 -6.86 -6.89
N THR A 103 1.01 -8.08 -6.58
CA THR A 103 -0.31 -8.63 -6.94
C THR A 103 -0.94 -9.40 -5.78
N ASN A 104 -2.26 -9.42 -5.69
CA ASN A 104 -3.02 -10.20 -4.72
C ASN A 104 -3.69 -11.44 -5.33
N SER A 105 -3.40 -11.75 -6.59
CA SER A 105 -4.04 -12.82 -7.35
C SER A 105 -3.02 -13.88 -7.69
N ASP A 106 -2.95 -14.96 -6.90
CA ASP A 106 -2.38 -16.20 -7.39
C ASP A 106 -3.50 -16.89 -8.21
N LEU A 107 -3.19 -17.39 -9.40
CA LEU A 107 -4.12 -17.92 -10.42
C LEU A 107 -5.03 -19.10 -9.95
N HIS A 108 -5.06 -19.40 -8.66
CA HIS A 108 -5.72 -20.54 -8.06
C HIS A 108 -6.64 -20.12 -6.89
N GLY A 109 -7.72 -19.41 -7.24
CA GLY A 109 -9.07 -19.61 -6.70
C GLY A 109 -9.42 -19.31 -5.24
N SER A 110 -8.53 -19.35 -4.24
CA SER A 110 -8.98 -19.22 -2.83
C SER A 110 -7.96 -18.69 -1.83
N SER A 111 -6.69 -18.53 -2.19
CA SER A 111 -5.67 -18.09 -1.24
C SER A 111 -5.46 -16.58 -1.35
N HIS A 112 -6.06 -15.82 -0.42
CA HIS A 112 -5.84 -14.38 -0.26
C HIS A 112 -4.38 -14.14 0.14
N SER A 113 -3.50 -14.08 -0.86
CA SER A 113 -2.06 -13.96 -0.68
C SER A 113 -1.52 -12.91 -1.65
N PHE A 114 -0.58 -12.13 -1.15
CA PHE A 114 0.06 -11.05 -1.88
C PHE A 114 1.44 -11.51 -2.30
N ARG A 115 1.75 -11.41 -3.60
CA ARG A 115 3.08 -11.63 -4.14
C ARG A 115 3.74 -10.28 -4.36
N LEU A 116 4.85 -10.05 -3.68
CA LEU A 116 5.68 -8.87 -3.80
C LEU A 116 7.01 -9.24 -4.48
N GLU A 117 7.35 -8.53 -5.54
CA GLU A 117 8.62 -8.65 -6.25
C GLU A 117 9.33 -7.30 -6.23
N TYR A 118 10.59 -7.30 -5.84
CA TYR A 118 11.42 -6.11 -5.78
C TYR A 118 12.88 -6.44 -6.07
N GLU A 119 13.62 -5.40 -6.40
CA GLU A 119 15.06 -5.41 -6.58
C GLU A 119 15.71 -4.66 -5.42
N THR A 120 16.67 -5.27 -4.74
CA THR A 120 17.46 -4.59 -3.70
C THR A 120 18.47 -3.63 -4.33
N LEU A 121 19.09 -2.78 -3.52
CA LEU A 121 20.19 -1.92 -3.97
C LEU A 121 21.37 -2.70 -4.57
N GLU A 122 21.53 -3.97 -4.19
CA GLU A 122 22.57 -4.87 -4.68
C GLU A 122 22.25 -5.43 -6.09
N GLY A 123 21.04 -5.16 -6.61
CA GLY A 123 20.54 -5.71 -7.87
C GLY A 123 19.89 -7.08 -7.73
N ASP A 124 19.80 -7.63 -6.52
CA ASP A 124 19.16 -8.90 -6.26
C ASP A 124 17.63 -8.79 -6.36
N ARG A 125 17.04 -9.57 -7.27
CA ARG A 125 15.60 -9.73 -7.35
C ARG A 125 15.10 -10.68 -6.27
N LYS A 126 14.21 -10.20 -5.42
CA LYS A 126 13.53 -10.97 -4.38
C LYS A 126 12.04 -11.08 -4.72
N ILE A 127 11.49 -12.28 -4.46
CA ILE A 127 10.07 -12.58 -4.62
C ILE A 127 9.59 -13.10 -3.27
N GLU A 128 8.64 -12.40 -2.67
CA GLU A 128 8.04 -12.74 -1.39
C GLU A 128 6.54 -13.00 -1.58
N LYS A 129 6.03 -14.03 -0.88
CA LYS A 129 4.59 -14.29 -0.78
C LYS A 129 4.16 -14.02 0.65
N HIS A 130 3.16 -13.17 0.82
CA HIS A 130 2.61 -12.80 2.11
C HIS A 130 1.14 -13.20 2.18
N SER A 131 0.80 -14.06 3.13
CA SER A 131 -0.61 -14.35 3.45
C SER A 131 -1.29 -13.13 4.06
N THR A 132 -2.63 -13.06 4.00
CA THR A 132 -3.41 -12.02 4.70
C THR A 132 -3.02 -11.85 6.16
N ALA A 133 -2.78 -12.94 6.89
CA ALA A 133 -2.32 -12.90 8.28
C ALA A 133 -0.96 -12.19 8.44
N THR A 134 0.00 -12.46 7.55
CA THR A 134 1.31 -11.79 7.54
C THR A 134 1.17 -10.32 7.23
N VAL A 135 0.33 -9.97 6.25
CA VAL A 135 0.05 -8.57 5.90
C VAL A 135 -0.62 -7.83 7.05
N TYR A 136 -1.54 -8.48 7.75
CA TYR A 136 -2.17 -7.93 8.94
C TYR A 136 -1.13 -7.62 10.03
N ASP A 137 -0.23 -8.57 10.34
CA ASP A 137 0.85 -8.34 11.31
C ASP A 137 1.77 -7.19 10.89
N MET A 138 2.13 -7.11 9.60
CA MET A 138 2.92 -6.00 9.06
C MET A 138 2.22 -4.64 9.22
N CYS A 139 0.90 -4.57 8.98
CA CYS A 139 0.10 -3.36 9.18
C CYS A 139 0.08 -2.95 10.66
N VAL A 140 -0.13 -3.93 11.56
CA VAL A 140 -0.11 -3.71 13.02
C VAL A 140 1.28 -3.25 13.48
N ALA A 141 2.35 -3.86 13.00
CA ALA A 141 3.73 -3.48 13.30
C ALA A 141 4.02 -2.05 12.83
N MET A 142 3.53 -1.65 11.65
CA MET A 142 3.62 -0.28 11.16
C MET A 142 2.91 0.70 12.11
N TYR A 143 1.71 0.36 12.57
CA TYR A 143 0.94 1.21 13.50
C TYR A 143 1.57 1.31 14.89
N LYS A 144 2.03 0.18 15.46
CA LYS A 144 2.76 0.15 16.74
C LYS A 144 4.03 1.00 16.71
N ARG A 145 4.71 1.08 15.56
CA ARG A 145 5.85 2.00 15.35
C ARG A 145 5.41 3.46 15.32
N ARG A 146 4.21 3.77 14.81
CA ARG A 146 3.64 5.12 14.80
C ARG A 146 3.18 5.58 16.19
N GLY A 147 2.74 4.65 17.03
CA GLY A 147 2.46 4.88 18.46
C GLY A 147 3.74 5.06 19.31
N ARG A 148 4.92 4.73 18.77
CA ARG A 148 6.22 5.08 19.35
C ARG A 148 6.82 6.28 18.62
N MET A 149 6.13 7.42 18.66
CA MET A 149 6.85 8.70 18.56
C MET A 149 7.49 8.98 19.93
N PRO A 150 8.82 9.16 20.03
CA PRO A 150 9.41 9.78 21.22
C PRO A 150 9.05 11.26 21.22
N GLY A 151 8.28 11.68 22.22
CA GLY A 151 7.75 13.04 22.40
C GLY A 151 6.22 13.00 22.41
N THR A 152 5.56 12.83 23.55
CA THR A 152 5.63 13.74 24.70
C THR A 152 5.67 12.98 26.03
N ASN A 153 6.87 12.82 26.59
CA ASN A 153 7.01 12.74 28.04
C ASN A 153 7.17 14.18 28.55
N GLY A 154 6.13 14.73 29.20
CA GLY A 154 6.24 15.99 29.94
C GLY A 154 5.17 17.03 29.62
N MET A 155 3.93 16.84 30.07
CA MET A 155 3.10 17.97 30.53
C MET A 155 1.93 17.49 31.42
N PHE A 156 2.25 16.89 32.56
CA PHE A 156 1.35 16.93 33.72
C PHE A 156 2.19 17.23 34.95
N ARG A 157 2.53 18.51 35.10
CA ARG A 157 3.01 19.06 36.37
C ARG A 157 2.31 20.39 36.63
N HIS A 158 1.47 20.38 37.66
CA HIS A 158 0.93 21.49 38.46
C HIS A 158 -0.09 22.48 37.85
N GLN A 159 -1.32 22.38 38.35
CA GLN A 159 -2.04 23.46 39.06
C GLN A 159 -2.78 22.80 40.23
N ARG A 160 -2.26 22.87 41.47
CA ARG A 160 -2.73 23.74 42.57
C ARG A 160 -4.19 24.19 42.48
N GLY A 161 -4.97 23.68 43.42
CA GLY A 161 -6.15 24.27 44.06
C GLY A 161 -6.24 23.65 45.44
#